data_AF-A0ABD4ZZ40-F1
#
_entry.id   AF-A0ABD4ZZ40-F1
#
_cell.length_a   1.000
_cell.length_b   1.000
_cell.length_c   1.000
_cell.angle_alpha   90.00
_cell.angle_beta   90.00
_cell.angle_gamma   90.00
#
_symmetry.space_group_name_H-M   'P 1'
#
loop_
_entity.id
_entity.type
_entity.pdbx_description
1 polymer ?
#
loop_
_entity_poly.entity_id
_entity_poly.type
_entity_poly.pdbx_seq_one_letter_code
_entity_poly.pdbx_strand_id
1 'polypeptide(L)' 'MPSTMPGRELVKKYIKENSISIADLAKVYGLSRQEATDYISGRIQSPKSNQFILSIIKDFKI' A
#
# COMPACT_ATOMS: atom_id res chain seq x y z
N MET A 1 -18.43 -0.90 15.70
CA MET A 1 -17.13 -0.44 16.25
C MET A 1 -16.49 0.43 15.19
N PRO A 2 -15.82 1.55 15.51
CA PRO A 2 -15.05 2.29 14.52
C PRO A 2 -13.99 1.33 14.00
N SER A 3 -14.14 0.90 12.75
CA SER A 3 -13.37 -0.21 12.19
C SER A 3 -11.90 0.21 12.12
N THR A 4 -11.09 -0.27 13.06
CA THR A 4 -9.62 -0.23 12.98
C THR A 4 -9.18 -1.21 11.89
N MET A 5 -9.53 -0.94 10.62
CA MET A 5 -8.92 -1.62 9.49
C MET A 5 -7.44 -1.24 9.47
N PRO A 6 -6.50 -2.20 9.51
CA PRO A 6 -5.07 -1.90 9.42
C PRO A 6 -4.77 -1.09 8.15
N GLY A 7 -3.82 -0.15 8.18
CA GLY A 7 -3.53 0.74 7.03
C GLY A 7 -3.29 0.03 5.69
N ARG A 8 -2.80 -1.22 5.72
CA ARG A 8 -2.67 -2.08 4.54
C ARG A 8 -4.01 -2.43 3.89
N GLU A 9 -5.05 -2.65 4.68
CA GLU A 9 -6.39 -2.94 4.16
C GLU A 9 -7.03 -1.70 3.52
N LEU A 10 -6.81 -0.51 4.10
CA LEU A 10 -7.23 0.76 3.50
C LEU A 10 -6.59 0.93 2.12
N VAL A 11 -5.27 0.73 2.04
CA VAL A 11 -4.54 0.78 0.77
C VAL A 11 -5.05 -0.27 -0.22
N LYS A 12 -5.24 -1.54 0.19
CA LYS A 12 -5.78 -2.59 -0.69
C LYS A 12 -7.15 -2.23 -1.24
N LYS A 13 -8.03 -1.71 -0.39
CA LYS A 13 -9.39 -1.31 -0.77
C LYS A 13 -9.34 -0.15 -1.76
N TYR A 14 -8.56 0.89 -1.47
CA TYR A 14 -8.40 2.04 -2.35
C TYR A 14 -7.86 1.66 -3.73
N ILE A 15 -6.83 0.80 -3.78
CA ILE A 15 -6.26 0.30 -5.03
C ILE A 15 -7.32 -0.43 -5.86
N LYS A 16 -8.12 -1.29 -5.22
CA LYS A 16 -9.18 -2.06 -5.89
C LYS A 16 -10.30 -1.16 -6.40
N GLU A 17 -10.77 -0.21 -5.59
CA GLU A 17 -11.88 0.69 -5.93
C GLU A 17 -11.52 1.67 -7.05
N ASN A 18 -10.27 2.11 -7.11
CA ASN A 18 -9.78 3.06 -8.12
C ASN A 18 -9.10 2.39 -9.31
N SER A 19 -9.12 1.05 -9.40
CA SER A 19 -8.45 0.27 -10.44
C SER A 19 -6.96 0.62 -10.61
N ILE A 20 -6.28 0.94 -9.50
CA ILE A 20 -4.88 1.34 -9.52
C ILE A 20 -4.00 0.09 -9.71
N SER A 21 -3.04 0.19 -10.62
CA SER A 21 -2.05 -0.85 -10.85
C SER A 21 -0.98 -0.86 -9.75
N ILE A 22 -0.80 -1.99 -9.07
CA ILE A 22 0.31 -2.18 -8.11
C ILE A 22 1.66 -1.98 -8.80
N ALA A 23 1.78 -2.32 -10.09
CA ALA A 23 3.02 -2.13 -10.85
C ALA A 23 3.34 -0.63 -11.05
N ASP A 24 2.33 0.22 -11.22
CA ASP A 24 2.53 1.65 -11.38
C ASP A 24 2.81 2.33 -10.04
N LEU A 25 2.16 1.90 -8.97
CA LEU A 25 2.56 2.29 -7.61
C LEU A 25 4.02 1.92 -7.34
N ALA A 26 4.42 0.70 -7.69
CA ALA A 26 5.80 0.28 -7.52
C ALA A 26 6.78 1.22 -8.25
N LYS A 27 6.48 1.63 -9.50
CA LYS A 27 7.29 2.61 -10.24
C LYS A 27 7.35 3.97 -9.54
N VAL A 28 6.21 4.51 -9.09
CA VAL A 28 6.13 5.83 -8.42
C VAL A 28 7.02 5.87 -7.18
N TYR A 29 7.03 4.78 -6.41
CA TYR A 29 7.76 4.69 -5.15
C TYR A 29 9.13 4.00 -5.28
N GLY A 30 9.62 3.75 -6.50
CA GLY A 30 10.95 3.17 -6.74
C GLY A 30 11.12 1.73 -6.24
N LEU A 31 10.05 0.93 -6.27
CA LEU A 31 10.03 -0.47 -5.87
C LEU A 31 9.83 -1.39 -7.07
N SER A 32 10.24 -2.67 -6.93
CA SER A 32 9.78 -3.70 -7.84
C SER A 32 8.30 -4.03 -7.59
N ARG A 33 7.60 -4.52 -8.61
CA ARG A 33 6.19 -4.95 -8.48
C ARG A 33 6.01 -5.97 -7.36
N GLN A 34 6.96 -6.90 -7.23
CA GLN A 34 6.91 -7.95 -6.21
C GLN A 34 7.11 -7.38 -4.80
N GLU A 35 8.09 -6.48 -4.61
CA GLU A 35 8.28 -5.78 -3.32
C GLU A 35 7.03 -5.02 -2.90
N ALA A 36 6.44 -4.23 -3.81
CA ALA A 36 5.22 -3.47 -3.51
C ALA A 36 4.05 -4.40 -3.14
N THR A 37 3.91 -5.52 -3.84
CA THR A 37 2.89 -6.55 -3.55
C THR A 37 3.11 -7.18 -2.17
N ASP A 38 4.37 -7.53 -1.84
CA ASP A 38 4.71 -8.13 -0.55
C ASP A 38 4.50 -7.14 0.62
N TYR A 39 4.73 -5.84 0.40
CA TYR A 39 4.50 -4.80 1.40
C TYR A 39 3.00 -4.54 1.63
N ILE A 40 2.22 -4.45 0.55
CA ILE A 40 0.76 -4.25 0.61
C ILE A 40 0.08 -5.49 1.21
N SER A 41 0.48 -6.69 0.78
CA SER A 41 -0.08 -7.93 1.32
C SER A 41 0.21 -8.11 2.80
N GLY A 42 1.33 -7.57 3.29
CA GLY A 42 1.81 -7.75 4.66
C GLY A 42 2.71 -8.98 4.83
N ARG A 43 3.12 -9.59 3.71
CA ARG A 43 4.08 -10.71 3.70
C ARG A 43 5.45 -10.28 4.20
N ILE A 44 5.93 -9.11 3.78
CA ILE A 44 7.13 -8.49 4.33
C ILE A 44 6.71 -7.36 5.27
N GLN A 45 7.12 -7.48 6.52
CA GLN A 45 6.89 -6.47 7.55
C GLN A 45 8.24 -5.92 8.00
N SER A 46 8.57 -4.76 7.46
CA SER A 46 9.77 -4.00 7.79
C SER A 46 9.43 -2.52 7.98
N PRO A 47 10.31 -1.73 8.62
CA PRO A 47 10.14 -0.28 8.69
C PRO A 47 9.92 0.37 7.31
N LYS A 48 10.65 -0.09 6.29
CA LYS A 48 10.50 0.35 4.89
C LYS A 48 9.11 0.02 4.34
N SER A 49 8.59 -1.18 4.62
CA SER A 49 7.22 -1.55 4.21
C SER A 49 6.16 -0.66 4.86
N ASN A 50 6.34 -0.29 6.13
CA ASN A 50 5.40 0.57 6.84
C ASN A 50 5.46 2.00 6.30
N GLN A 51 6.66 2.51 6.02
CA GLN A 51 6.84 3.81 5.37
C GLN A 51 6.15 3.86 4.00
N PHE A 52 6.28 2.80 3.20
CA PHE A 52 5.59 2.70 1.91
C PHE A 52 4.06 2.80 2.07
N ILE A 53 3.47 2.07 3.02
CA ILE A 53 2.03 2.15 3.31
C ILE A 53 1.63 3.56 3.77
N LEU A 54 2.41 4.19 4.66
CA LEU A 54 2.16 5.55 5.12
C LEU A 54 2.25 6.59 4.00
N SER A 55 3.20 6.43 3.07
CA SER A 55 3.31 7.32 1.90
C SER A 55 2.09 7.24 1.02
N ILE A 56 1.60 6.03 0.71
CA ILE A 56 0.36 5.86 -0.08
C ILE A 56 -0.82 6.53 0.63
N ILE A 57 -0.99 6.29 1.93
CA ILE A 57 -2.07 6.90 2.72
C ILE A 57 -2.00 8.42 2.65
N LYS A 58 -0.81 9.00 2.82
CA LYS A 58 -0.58 10.44 2.79
C LYS A 58 -0.84 11.03 1.40
N ASP A 59 -0.33 10.41 0.35
CA ASP A 59 -0.38 10.94 -1.02
C ASP A 59 -1.79 10.88 -1.60
N PHE A 60 -2.51 9.80 -1.32
CA PHE A 60 -3.88 9.59 -1.81
C PHE A 60 -4.97 10.06 -0.81
N LYS A 61 -4.57 10.62 0.34
CA LYS A 61 -5.46 11.12 1.41
C LYS A 61 -6.51 10.09 1.84
N ILE A 62 -6.05 8.85 2.05
CA ILE A 62 -6.85 7.69 2.50
C ILE A 62 -6.97 7.69 4.03
#